data_AF-A0A7U9N602-F1
#
_entry.id   AF-A0A7U9N602-F1
#
_cell.length_a   1.000
_cell.length_b   1.000
_cell.length_c   1.000
_cell.angle_alpha   90.00
_cell.angle_beta   90.00
_cell.angle_gamma   90.00
#
_symmetry.space_group_name_H-M   'P 1'
#
loop_
_entity.id
_entity.type
_entity.pdbx_description
1 polymer ?
#
loop_
_entity_poly.entity_id
_entity_poly.type
_entity_poly.pdbx_seq_one_letter_code
_entity_poly.pdbx_strand_id
1 'polypeptide(L)'
;MYKKTKPRSVMELLNKNLSERETAAILGCSRNTVSEIKELCRQQGMTWDDIQDMTDDGLYDILYPKKFKRTTNYVPVNYYKHTY
;
A
#
# COMPACT_ATOMS: atom_id res chain seq x y z
N MET A 1 10.61 -14.08 -3.05
CA MET A 1 9.85 -13.12 -3.90
C MET A 1 8.89 -12.36 -3.02
N TYR A 2 8.98 -11.02 -2.95
CA TYR A 2 7.93 -10.21 -2.33
C TYR A 2 6.66 -10.38 -3.17
N LYS A 3 5.62 -11.02 -2.63
CA LYS A 3 4.29 -10.95 -3.25
C LYS A 3 3.86 -9.49 -3.16
N LYS A 4 3.86 -8.77 -4.30
CA LYS A 4 3.17 -7.49 -4.38
C LYS A 4 1.74 -7.74 -3.93
N THR A 5 1.29 -7.07 -2.88
CA THR A 5 -0.11 -7.14 -2.45
C THR A 5 -0.98 -6.66 -3.60
N LYS A 6 -2.07 -7.33 -3.94
CA LYS A 6 -2.93 -6.93 -5.06
C LYS A 6 -4.12 -6.11 -4.52
N PRO A 7 -4.02 -4.76 -4.45
CA PRO A 7 -5.10 -3.95 -3.89
C PRO A 7 -6.42 -4.12 -4.64
N ARG A 8 -6.38 -4.44 -5.94
CA ARG A 8 -7.59 -4.77 -6.71
C ARG A 8 -8.29 -6.00 -6.15
N SER A 9 -7.56 -7.09 -5.92
CA SER A 9 -8.13 -8.32 -5.35
C SER A 9 -8.66 -8.12 -3.94
N VAL A 10 -8.04 -7.24 -3.14
CA VAL A 10 -8.56 -6.87 -1.81
C VAL A 10 -9.93 -6.22 -1.94
N MET A 11 -10.04 -5.21 -2.81
CA MET A 11 -11.31 -4.49 -3.00
C MET A 11 -12.39 -5.34 -3.66
N GLU A 12 -12.01 -6.25 -4.55
CA GLU A 12 -12.93 -7.20 -5.16
C GLU A 12 -13.62 -8.07 -4.11
N LEU A 13 -12.83 -8.61 -3.16
CA LEU A 13 -13.33 -9.49 -2.12
C LEU A 13 -14.19 -8.72 -1.12
N LEU A 14 -13.77 -7.51 -0.74
CA LEU A 14 -14.58 -6.64 0.12
C LEU A 14 -15.92 -6.27 -0.53
N ASN A 15 -15.94 -6.00 -1.84
CA ASN A 15 -17.17 -5.71 -2.59
C ASN A 15 -18.12 -6.92 -2.66
N LYS A 16 -17.58 -8.16 -2.63
CA LYS A 16 -18.36 -9.40 -2.54
C LYS A 16 -18.90 -9.68 -1.12
N ASN A 17 -18.90 -8.68 -0.22
CA ASN A 17 -19.31 -8.79 1.19
C ASN A 17 -18.46 -9.76 2.04
N LEU A 18 -17.23 -10.08 1.63
CA LEU A 18 -16.32 -10.83 2.48
C LEU A 18 -15.77 -9.95 3.60
N SER A 19 -15.52 -10.55 4.76
CA SER A 19 -14.87 -9.84 5.85
C SER A 19 -13.40 -9.55 5.52
N GLU A 20 -12.85 -8.53 6.18
CA GLU A 20 -11.41 -8.21 6.08
C GLU A 20 -10.52 -9.39 6.51
N ARG A 21 -11.01 -10.22 7.45
CA ARG A 21 -10.32 -11.42 7.93
C ARG A 21 -10.26 -12.51 6.86
N GLU A 22 -11.39 -12.79 6.21
CA GLU A 22 -11.45 -13.78 5.14
C GLU A 22 -10.64 -13.31 3.93
N THR A 23 -10.76 -12.04 3.57
CA THR A 23 -9.98 -11.41 2.50
C THR A 23 -8.48 -11.55 2.75
N ALA A 24 -8.02 -11.29 3.98
CA ALA A 24 -6.64 -11.46 4.39
C ALA A 24 -6.19 -12.93 4.31
N ALA A 25 -7.03 -13.87 4.76
CA ALA A 25 -6.75 -15.30 4.69
C ALA A 25 -6.64 -15.82 3.24
N ILE A 26 -7.55 -15.40 2.35
CA ILE A 26 -7.57 -15.78 0.93
C ILE A 26 -6.33 -15.25 0.21
N LEU A 27 -5.96 -13.99 0.47
CA LEU A 27 -4.83 -13.35 -0.20
C LEU A 27 -3.48 -13.66 0.45
N GLY A 28 -3.47 -14.26 1.63
CA GLY A 28 -2.28 -14.53 2.41
C GLY A 28 -1.56 -13.26 2.85
N CYS A 29 -2.30 -12.20 3.15
CA CYS A 29 -1.77 -10.92 3.62
C CYS A 29 -2.24 -10.62 5.06
N SER A 30 -1.63 -9.63 5.71
CA SER A 30 -2.07 -9.21 7.03
C SER A 30 -3.40 -8.47 6.95
N ARG A 31 -4.27 -8.67 7.96
CA ARG A 31 -5.49 -7.86 8.14
C ARG A 31 -5.19 -6.36 8.14
N ASN A 32 -4.04 -5.96 8.69
CA ASN A 32 -3.63 -4.56 8.71
C ASN A 32 -3.46 -4.02 7.29
N THR A 33 -2.93 -4.82 6.36
CA THR A 33 -2.78 -4.43 4.96
C THR A 33 -4.12 -4.29 4.24
N VAL A 34 -5.07 -5.19 4.53
CA VAL A 34 -6.44 -5.07 4.00
C VAL A 34 -7.11 -3.79 4.52
N SER A 35 -7.01 -3.52 5.82
CA SER A 35 -7.56 -2.32 6.45
C SER A 35 -6.91 -1.04 5.90
N GLU A 36 -5.58 -1.04 5.70
CA GLU A 36 -4.84 0.06 5.11
C GLU A 36 -5.31 0.34 3.67
N ILE A 37 -5.42 -0.68 2.82
CA ILE A 37 -5.88 -0.51 1.43
C ILE A 37 -7.32 0.03 1.38
N LYS A 38 -8.21 -0.51 2.22
CA LYS A 38 -9.60 -0.05 2.33
C LYS A 38 -9.68 1.42 2.74
N GLU A 39 -8.90 1.82 3.75
CA GLU A 39 -8.87 3.19 4.23
C GLU A 39 -8.27 4.15 3.20
N LEU A 40 -7.19 3.74 2.52
CA LEU A 40 -6.57 4.55 1.46
C LEU A 40 -7.53 4.78 0.29
N CYS A 41 -8.25 3.75 -0.16
CA CYS A 41 -9.26 3.93 -1.21
C CYS A 41 -10.41 4.85 -0.75
N ARG A 42 -10.85 4.72 0.51
CA ARG A 42 -11.85 5.60 1.11
C ARG A 42 -11.38 7.06 1.12
N GLN A 43 -10.12 7.31 1.47
CA GLN A 43 -9.52 8.65 1.46
C GLN A 43 -9.43 9.25 0.05
N GLN A 44 -9.19 8.41 -0.96
CA GLN A 44 -9.18 8.82 -2.37
C GLN A 44 -10.59 8.93 -2.97
N GLY A 45 -11.64 8.57 -2.22
CA GLY A 45 -13.03 8.56 -2.71
C GLY A 45 -13.28 7.51 -3.80
N MET A 46 -12.41 6.51 -3.91
CA MET A 46 -12.49 5.49 -4.96
C MET A 46 -13.42 4.36 -4.54
N THR A 47 -14.35 4.03 -5.43
CA THR A 47 -15.23 2.88 -5.28
C THR A 47 -14.66 1.66 -5.99
N TRP A 48 -15.25 0.48 -5.76
CA TRP A 48 -14.89 -0.71 -6.53
C TRP A 48 -15.07 -0.49 -8.04
N ASP A 49 -16.08 0.30 -8.44
CA ASP A 49 -16.37 0.56 -9.84
C ASP A 49 -15.22 1.31 -10.54
N ASP A 50 -14.64 2.29 -9.85
CA ASP A 50 -13.47 3.03 -10.33
C ASP A 50 -12.22 2.16 -10.39
N ILE A 51 -12.08 1.22 -9.43
CA ILE A 51 -10.88 0.38 -9.27
C ILE A 51 -10.87 -0.80 -10.25
N GLN A 52 -12.04 -1.31 -10.67
CA GLN A 52 -12.12 -2.51 -11.51
C GLN A 52 -11.47 -2.32 -12.89
N ASP A 53 -11.57 -1.10 -13.43
CA ASP A 53 -11.00 -0.71 -14.73
C ASP A 53 -9.52 -0.31 -14.64
N MET A 54 -8.98 -0.18 -13.43
CA MET A 54 -7.58 0.16 -13.22
C MET A 54 -6.67 -1.07 -13.18
N THR A 55 -5.42 -0.86 -13.58
CA THR A 55 -4.35 -1.84 -13.40
C THR A 55 -3.82 -1.81 -11.97
N ASP A 56 -3.36 -2.96 -11.46
CA ASP A 56 -2.79 -3.07 -10.11
C ASP A 56 -1.63 -2.09 -9.89
N ASP A 57 -0.79 -1.84 -10.91
CA ASP A 57 0.33 -0.90 -10.81
C ASP A 57 -0.15 0.56 -10.72
N GLY A 58 -1.15 0.97 -11.52
CA GLY A 58 -1.73 2.32 -11.44
C GLY A 58 -2.42 2.58 -10.11
N LEU A 59 -3.12 1.58 -9.57
CA LEU A 59 -3.70 1.66 -8.23
C LEU A 59 -2.62 1.76 -7.15
N TYR A 60 -1.51 1.05 -7.31
CA TYR A 60 -0.38 1.14 -6.38
C TYR A 60 0.22 2.55 -6.30
N ASP A 61 0.37 3.23 -7.43
CA ASP A 61 0.93 4.58 -7.48
C ASP A 61 0.01 5.61 -6.79
N ILE A 62 -1.30 5.42 -6.90
CA ILE A 62 -2.30 6.30 -6.28
C ILE A 62 -2.41 6.06 -4.78
N LEU A 63 -2.37 4.79 -4.35
CA LEU A 63 -2.47 4.43 -2.93
C LEU A 63 -1.17 4.74 -2.17
N TYR A 64 -0.01 4.67 -2.84
CA TYR A 64 1.30 4.84 -2.22
C TYR A 64 2.16 5.94 -2.88
N PRO A 65 1.68 7.19 -2.99
CA PRO A 65 2.38 8.27 -3.70
C PRO A 65 3.71 8.68 -3.03
N LYS A 66 3.92 8.30 -1.76
CA LYS A 66 5.12 8.61 -0.97
C LYS A 66 6.12 7.45 -0.83
N LYS A 67 5.76 6.20 -1.12
CA LYS A 67 6.69 5.06 -0.89
C LYS A 67 7.90 5.05 -1.83
N PHE A 68 7.81 5.74 -2.98
CA PHE A 68 8.92 5.87 -3.94
C PHE A 68 9.66 7.21 -3.88
N LYS A 69 9.34 8.10 -2.92
CA LYS A 69 10.24 9.24 -2.67
C LYS A 69 11.48 8.70 -1.97
N ARG A 70 12.59 8.58 -2.71
CA ARG A 70 13.93 8.41 -2.14
C ARG A 70 14.20 9.61 -1.22
N THR A 71 13.82 9.52 0.05
CA THR A 71 14.37 10.40 1.07
C THR A 71 15.81 9.94 1.28
N THR A 72 16.73 10.61 0.60
CA THR A 72 18.15 10.42 0.87
C THR A 72 18.39 10.99 2.27
N ASN A 73 18.26 10.17 3.32
CA ASN A 73 18.71 10.52 4.67
C ASN A 73 20.25 10.49 4.74
N TYR A 74 20.92 11.00 3.70
CA TYR A 74 22.37 11.11 3.67
C TYR A 74 22.72 12.43 4.36
N VAL A 75 22.85 12.36 5.69
CA VAL A 75 23.47 13.43 6.45
C VAL A 75 24.97 13.27 6.23
N PRO A 76 25.69 14.25 5.67
CA PRO A 76 27.14 14.14 5.54
C PRO A 76 27.75 14.01 6.94
N VAL A 77 28.43 12.88 7.19
CA VAL A 77 29.14 12.62 8.45
C VAL A 77 30.29 13.62 8.53
N ASN A 78 30.21 14.55 9.48
CA ASN A 78 31.26 15.53 9.72
C ASN A 78 32.36 14.90 10.58
N TYR A 79 33.47 14.49 9.95
CA TYR A 79 34.59 13.80 10.59
C TYR A 79 35.56 14.72 11.38
N TYR A 80 35.27 16.01 11.52
CA TYR A 80 36.14 16.93 12.26
C TYR A 80 35.68 17.12 13.71
N LYS A 81 35.91 16.10 14.56
CA LYS A 81 36.09 16.34 16.00
C LYS A 81 37.56 16.11 16.33
N HIS A 82 38.29 17.21 16.34
CA HIS A 82 39.69 17.32 16.71
C HIS A 82 39.97 16.62 18.05
N THR A 83 40.90 15.67 18.00
CA THR A 83 41.91 15.45 19.04
C THR A 83 42.58 16.77 19.41
N TYR A 84 42.62 17.11 20.70
CA TYR A 84 43.79 17.44 21.53
C TYR A 84 43.32 17.85 22.92
#